data_AF-A0A645HMW6-F1
#
_entry.id   AF-A0A645HMW6-F1
#
_cell.length_a   1.000
_cell.length_b   1.000
_cell.length_c   1.000
_cell.angle_alpha   90.00
_cell.angle_beta   90.00
_cell.angle_gamma   90.00
#
_symmetry.space_group_name_H-M   'P 1'
#
loop_
_entity.id
_entity.type
_entity.pdbx_description
1 polymer ?
#
loop_
_entity_poly.entity_id
_entity_poly.type
_entity_poly.pdbx_seq_one_letter_code
_entity_poly.pdbx_strand_id
1 'polypeptide(L)'
;MIFFDDSEDFSEKVMRAEHIGDSIAYSYRETGETFLCLMAESVYGRLANDMVFRGGEINDIIRIRDKYLMFVKSVTEISNQDVVLRDLIKYEYHADNLLDWTLDYYLSTNNKVLAGLRENNAYMDMLKKYK
;
A
#
# COMPACT_ATOMS: atom_id res chain seq x y z
N MET A 1 -6.93 13.61 -5.39
CA MET A 1 -6.07 12.88 -6.36
C MET A 1 -4.70 13.52 -6.38
N ILE A 2 -3.64 12.71 -6.42
CA ILE A 2 -2.26 13.19 -6.36
C ILE A 2 -1.61 13.37 -7.75
N PHE A 3 -2.21 12.78 -8.80
CA PHE A 3 -1.63 12.69 -10.15
C PHE A 3 -2.54 13.25 -11.27
N PHE A 4 -3.19 14.41 -11.06
CA PHE A 4 -4.07 15.00 -12.08
C PHE A 4 -3.43 16.02 -13.02
N ASP A 5 -2.33 16.63 -12.60
CA ASP A 5 -1.69 17.67 -13.40
C ASP A 5 -0.59 17.03 -14.25
N ASP A 6 -0.85 16.72 -15.51
CA ASP A 6 0.13 16.11 -16.41
C ASP A 6 1.31 17.05 -16.75
N SER A 7 1.26 18.33 -16.35
CA SER A 7 2.37 19.28 -16.54
C SER A 7 3.50 19.14 -15.51
N GLU A 8 3.21 18.55 -14.35
CA GLU A 8 4.21 18.31 -13.31
C GLU A 8 5.03 17.03 -13.57
N ASP A 9 6.30 17.06 -13.18
CA ASP A 9 7.19 15.91 -13.32
C ASP A 9 6.73 14.72 -12.45
N PHE A 10 6.91 13.50 -12.96
CA PHE A 10 6.46 12.30 -12.24
C PHE A 10 7.19 12.13 -10.89
N SER A 11 8.49 12.43 -10.84
CA SER A 11 9.26 12.33 -9.60
C SER A 11 8.79 13.34 -8.55
N GLU A 12 8.43 14.56 -8.96
CA GLU A 12 7.89 15.59 -8.07
C GLU A 12 6.53 15.18 -7.48
N LYS A 13 5.65 14.60 -8.31
CA LYS A 13 4.36 14.06 -7.84
C LYS A 13 4.56 12.94 -6.82
N VAL A 14 5.50 12.04 -7.08
CA VAL A 14 5.82 10.92 -6.19
C VAL A 14 6.36 11.44 -4.86
N MET A 15 7.33 12.36 -4.89
CA MET A 15 7.88 12.98 -3.67
C MET A 15 6.80 13.65 -2.83
N ARG A 16 5.90 14.42 -3.47
CA ARG A 16 4.78 15.08 -2.76
C ARG A 16 3.79 14.07 -2.20
N ALA A 17 3.41 13.05 -2.98
CA ALA A 17 2.51 11.98 -2.55
C ALA A 17 3.05 11.26 -1.34
N GLU A 18 4.34 10.91 -1.40
CA GLU A 18 5.04 10.22 -0.34
C GLU A 18 5.13 11.08 0.91
N HIS A 19 5.48 12.37 0.78
CA HIS A 19 5.54 13.28 1.91
C HIS A 19 4.19 13.42 2.63
N ILE A 20 3.09 13.45 1.88
CA ILE A 20 1.73 13.44 2.46
C ILE A 20 1.49 12.13 3.22
N GLY A 21 1.82 10.98 2.61
CA GLY A 21 1.71 9.68 3.26
C GLY A 21 2.55 9.60 4.54
N ASP A 22 3.78 10.13 4.53
CA ASP A 22 4.69 10.14 5.67
C ASP A 22 4.18 11.02 6.80
N SER A 23 3.58 12.17 6.45
CA SER A 23 2.98 13.09 7.43
C SER A 23 1.76 12.45 8.11
N ILE A 24 0.87 11.82 7.34
CA ILE A 24 -0.28 11.09 7.89
C ILE A 24 0.18 9.91 8.76
N ALA A 25 1.17 9.16 8.27
CA ALA A 25 1.78 8.05 9.00
C ALA A 25 2.39 8.49 10.34
N TYR A 26 3.06 9.65 10.35
CA TYR A 26 3.57 10.25 11.57
C TYR A 26 2.43 10.62 12.52
N SER A 27 1.40 11.33 12.06
CA SER A 27 0.25 11.67 12.89
C SER A 27 -0.46 10.44 13.45
N TYR A 28 -0.57 9.35 12.69
CA TYR A 28 -1.09 8.08 13.21
C TYR A 28 -0.24 7.54 14.36
N ARG A 29 1.09 7.51 14.21
CA ARG A 29 1.99 7.01 15.28
C ARG A 29 1.89 7.84 16.57
N GLU A 30 1.67 9.14 16.45
CA GLU A 30 1.56 10.04 17.62
C GLU A 30 0.19 9.96 18.31
N THR A 31 -0.88 9.64 17.57
CA THR A 31 -2.26 9.75 18.07
C THR A 31 -2.97 8.41 18.26
N GLY A 32 -2.56 7.37 17.52
CA GLY A 32 -3.25 6.09 17.46
C GLY A 32 -4.60 6.12 16.71
N GLU A 33 -4.94 7.23 16.06
CA GLU A 33 -6.26 7.40 15.42
C GLU A 33 -6.40 6.48 14.19
N THR A 34 -7.35 5.55 14.24
CA THR A 34 -7.61 4.56 13.18
C THR A 34 -7.81 5.18 11.80
N PHE A 35 -8.48 6.34 11.72
CA PHE A 35 -8.73 6.99 10.43
C PHE A 35 -7.42 7.40 9.74
N LEU A 36 -6.38 7.80 10.49
CA LEU A 36 -5.08 8.16 9.93
C LEU A 36 -4.36 6.92 9.41
N CYS A 37 -4.49 5.77 10.07
CA CYS A 37 -3.97 4.51 9.57
C CYS A 37 -4.60 4.13 8.22
N LEU A 38 -5.93 4.24 8.11
CA LEU A 38 -6.66 3.96 6.85
C LEU A 38 -6.27 4.95 5.75
N MET A 39 -6.10 6.23 6.08
CA MET A 39 -5.65 7.24 5.12
C MET A 39 -4.23 6.98 4.62
N ALA A 40 -3.31 6.60 5.51
CA ALA A 40 -1.95 6.24 5.13
C ALA A 40 -1.93 5.00 4.23
N GLU A 41 -2.68 3.95 4.58
CA GLU A 41 -2.87 2.75 3.75
C GLU A 41 -3.33 3.14 2.34
N SER A 42 -4.36 3.97 2.23
CA SER A 42 -4.93 4.39 0.95
C SER A 42 -3.94 5.20 0.10
N VAL A 43 -3.23 6.15 0.72
CA VAL A 43 -2.23 6.99 0.03
C VAL A 43 -1.08 6.13 -0.51
N TYR A 44 -0.51 5.26 0.32
CA TYR A 44 0.58 4.39 -0.13
C TYR A 44 0.12 3.34 -1.13
N GLY A 45 -1.09 2.80 -0.98
CA GLY A 45 -1.65 1.84 -1.94
C GLY A 45 -1.81 2.47 -3.32
N ARG A 46 -2.35 3.70 -3.37
CA ARG A 46 -2.47 4.46 -4.61
C ARG A 46 -1.10 4.79 -5.21
N LEU A 47 -0.18 5.29 -4.39
CA LEU A 47 1.16 5.65 -4.86
C LEU A 47 1.91 4.43 -5.38
N ALA A 48 1.87 3.29 -4.67
CA ALA A 48 2.50 2.05 -5.10
C ALA A 48 1.92 1.56 -6.44
N ASN A 49 0.61 1.72 -6.65
CA ASN A 49 -0.03 1.40 -7.91
C ASN A 49 0.43 2.33 -9.05
N ASP A 50 0.43 3.65 -8.81
CA ASP A 50 0.90 4.62 -9.80
C ASP A 50 2.39 4.39 -10.15
N MET A 51 3.23 4.06 -9.18
CA MET A 51 4.64 3.69 -9.41
C MET A 51 4.77 2.48 -10.33
N VAL A 52 3.97 1.43 -10.13
CA VAL A 52 4.02 0.22 -10.98
C VAL A 52 3.57 0.53 -12.41
N PHE A 53 2.49 1.27 -12.59
CA PHE A 53 1.85 1.41 -13.90
C PHE A 53 2.28 2.65 -14.68
N ARG A 54 2.99 3.61 -14.07
CA ARG A 54 3.47 4.83 -14.72
C ARG A 54 5.00 4.87 -14.90
N GLY A 55 5.66 3.72 -14.78
CA GLY A 55 7.09 3.57 -15.09
C GLY A 55 8.03 3.96 -13.95
N GLY A 56 7.61 3.76 -12.70
CA GLY A 56 8.48 3.92 -11.55
C GLY A 56 9.61 2.89 -11.51
N GLU A 57 10.74 3.29 -10.93
CA GLU A 57 11.90 2.40 -10.75
C GLU A 57 11.61 1.31 -9.72
N ILE A 58 12.17 0.12 -9.94
CA ILE A 58 11.90 -1.06 -9.10
C ILE A 58 12.21 -0.83 -7.62
N ASN A 59 13.28 -0.09 -7.31
CA ASN A 59 13.66 0.19 -5.92
C ASN A 59 12.64 1.10 -5.22
N ASP A 60 12.07 2.07 -5.94
CA ASP A 60 11.03 2.94 -5.40
C ASP A 60 9.69 2.20 -5.28
N ILE A 61 9.37 1.33 -6.24
CA ILE A 61 8.21 0.43 -6.14
C ILE A 61 8.33 -0.41 -4.87
N ILE A 62 9.48 -1.04 -4.61
CA ILE A 62 9.72 -1.86 -3.41
C ILE A 62 9.54 -1.02 -2.15
N ARG A 63 10.18 0.15 -2.08
CA ARG A 63 10.14 1.04 -0.92
C ARG A 63 8.73 1.53 -0.58
N ILE A 64 7.98 2.00 -1.58
CA ILE A 64 6.60 2.45 -1.37
C ILE A 64 5.67 1.26 -1.06
N ARG A 65 5.88 0.11 -1.70
CA ARG A 65 5.10 -1.11 -1.42
C ARG A 65 5.32 -1.62 0.00
N ASP A 66 6.55 -1.52 0.53
CA ASP A 66 6.85 -1.85 1.92
C ASP A 66 6.06 -0.96 2.88
N LYS A 67 6.04 0.37 2.64
CA LYS A 67 5.21 1.31 3.41
C LYS A 67 3.72 0.94 3.34
N TYR A 68 3.22 0.63 2.15
CA TYR A 68 1.85 0.19 1.95
C TYR A 68 1.51 -1.06 2.78
N LEU A 69 2.30 -2.14 2.65
CA LEU A 69 2.04 -3.40 3.35
C LEU A 69 2.16 -3.26 4.88
N MET A 70 3.05 -2.39 5.36
CA MET A 70 3.11 -2.03 6.78
C MET A 70 1.77 -1.47 7.27
N PHE A 71 1.13 -0.58 6.51
CA PHE A 71 -0.17 -0.02 6.88
C PHE A 71 -1.32 -1.01 6.67
N VAL A 72 -1.29 -1.85 5.64
CA VAL A 72 -2.26 -2.96 5.48
C VAL A 72 -2.22 -3.90 6.70
N LYS A 73 -1.02 -4.21 7.19
CA LYS A 73 -0.84 -4.98 8.43
C LYS A 73 -1.49 -4.27 9.62
N SER A 74 -1.22 -2.99 9.82
CA SER A 74 -1.85 -2.21 10.91
C SER A 74 -3.38 -2.16 10.80
N VAL A 75 -3.93 -1.99 9.60
CA VAL A 75 -5.38 -2.04 9.36
C VAL A 75 -5.96 -3.40 9.72
N THR A 76 -5.26 -4.48 9.35
CA THR A 76 -5.64 -5.85 9.72
C THR A 76 -5.65 -6.02 11.25
N GLU A 77 -4.62 -5.54 11.94
CA GLU A 77 -4.53 -5.61 13.40
C GLU A 77 -5.66 -4.83 14.09
N ILE A 78 -5.99 -3.62 13.60
CA ILE A 78 -7.11 -2.82 14.12
C ILE A 78 -8.45 -3.53 13.90
N SER A 79 -8.66 -4.16 12.73
CA SER A 79 -9.90 -4.87 12.42
C SER A 79 -10.18 -6.07 13.33
N ASN A 80 -9.17 -6.63 13.99
CA ASN A 80 -9.37 -7.68 14.99
C ASN A 80 -10.14 -7.16 16.21
N GLN A 81 -10.09 -5.85 16.46
CA GLN A 81 -10.73 -5.19 17.61
C GLN A 81 -11.93 -4.33 17.19
N ASP A 82 -11.96 -3.85 15.95
CA ASP A 82 -13.05 -3.06 15.38
C ASP A 82 -13.96 -3.92 14.48
N VAL A 83 -15.17 -4.21 14.97
CA VAL A 83 -16.16 -5.03 14.25
C VAL A 83 -16.60 -4.38 12.95
N VAL A 84 -16.79 -3.05 12.93
CA VAL A 84 -17.28 -2.34 11.76
C VAL A 84 -16.22 -2.37 10.65
N LEU A 85 -14.96 -2.15 11.01
CA LEU A 85 -13.85 -2.25 10.05
C LEU A 85 -13.69 -3.68 9.53
N ARG A 86 -13.82 -4.69 10.41
CA ARG A 86 -13.76 -6.09 10.00
C ARG A 86 -14.86 -6.46 9.02
N ASP A 87 -16.09 -6.04 9.29
CA ASP A 87 -17.23 -6.31 8.42
C ASP A 87 -17.07 -5.61 7.07
N LEU A 88 -16.52 -4.38 7.06
CA LEU A 88 -16.15 -3.68 5.83
C LEU A 88 -15.11 -4.47 5.02
N ILE A 89 -14.06 -4.98 5.66
CA ILE A 89 -13.02 -5.78 4.99
C ILE A 89 -13.64 -7.06 4.38
N LYS A 90 -14.49 -7.76 5.13
CA LYS A 90 -15.21 -8.94 4.64
C LYS A 90 -16.12 -8.61 3.45
N TYR A 91 -16.79 -7.46 3.49
CA TYR A 91 -17.70 -7.05 2.44
C TYR A 91 -16.96 -6.68 1.14
N GLU A 92 -15.94 -5.82 1.23
CA GLU A 92 -15.22 -5.29 0.05
C GLU A 92 -14.20 -6.27 -0.53
N TYR A 93 -13.48 -7.00 0.33
CA TYR A 93 -12.38 -7.87 -0.09
C TYR A 93 -12.74 -9.35 -0.05
N HIS A 94 -13.90 -9.71 0.50
CA HIS A 94 -14.32 -11.10 0.70
C HIS A 94 -13.27 -11.92 1.50
N ALA A 95 -12.63 -11.27 2.46
CA ALA A 95 -11.54 -11.84 3.25
C ALA A 95 -11.71 -11.56 4.76
N ASP A 96 -11.25 -12.50 5.59
CA ASP A 96 -11.18 -12.31 7.03
C ASP A 96 -9.90 -11.56 7.46
N ASN A 97 -8.86 -11.60 6.63
CA ASN A 97 -7.57 -10.97 6.87
C ASN A 97 -7.16 -10.18 5.62
N LEU A 98 -7.09 -8.85 5.75
CA LEU A 98 -6.76 -7.97 4.64
C LEU A 98 -5.30 -8.15 4.18
N LEU A 99 -4.37 -8.36 5.10
CA LEU A 99 -2.96 -8.58 4.77
C LEU A 99 -2.77 -9.86 3.97
N ASP A 100 -3.35 -10.98 4.42
CA ASP A 100 -3.25 -12.27 3.71
C ASP A 100 -3.82 -12.14 2.30
N TRP A 101 -5.02 -11.56 2.17
CA TRP A 101 -5.64 -11.30 0.86
C TRP A 101 -4.74 -10.45 -0.04
N THR A 102 -4.14 -9.39 0.52
CA THR A 102 -3.27 -8.47 -0.21
C THR A 102 -2.00 -9.16 -0.69
N LEU A 103 -1.36 -9.97 0.16
CA LEU A 103 -0.17 -10.74 -0.19
C LEU A 103 -0.50 -11.79 -1.25
N ASP A 104 -1.59 -12.53 -1.07
CA ASP A 104 -2.04 -13.52 -2.05
C ASP A 104 -2.30 -12.87 -3.42
N TYR A 105 -2.89 -11.68 -3.45
CA TYR A 105 -3.06 -10.91 -4.67
C TYR A 105 -1.71 -10.64 -5.36
N TYR A 106 -0.72 -10.07 -4.67
CA TYR A 106 0.57 -9.76 -5.29
C TYR A 106 1.40 -11.02 -5.64
N LEU A 107 1.25 -12.10 -4.89
CA LEU A 107 1.93 -13.36 -5.13
C LEU A 107 1.32 -14.16 -6.29
N SER A 108 0.02 -14.03 -6.54
CA SER A 108 -0.72 -14.89 -7.48
C SER A 108 -1.33 -14.17 -8.69
N THR A 109 -1.39 -12.83 -8.70
CA THR A 109 -2.03 -12.09 -9.79
C THR A 109 -1.43 -12.41 -11.16
N ASN A 110 -2.31 -12.59 -12.15
CA ASN A 110 -1.97 -12.80 -13.56
C ASN A 110 -1.79 -11.49 -14.35
N ASN A 111 -1.91 -10.33 -13.69
CA ASN A 111 -1.60 -9.05 -14.32
C ASN A 111 -0.12 -9.05 -14.71
N LYS A 112 0.18 -8.95 -16.02
CA LYS A 112 1.54 -9.09 -16.55
C LYS A 112 2.56 -8.15 -15.89
N VAL A 113 2.18 -6.91 -15.61
CA VAL A 113 3.07 -5.90 -15.01
C VAL A 113 3.41 -6.30 -13.58
N LEU A 114 2.40 -6.58 -12.76
CA LEU A 114 2.59 -7.01 -11.37
C LEU A 114 3.29 -8.37 -11.27
N ALA A 115 2.96 -9.29 -12.18
CA ALA A 115 3.59 -10.60 -12.25
C ALA A 115 5.08 -10.51 -12.56
N GLY A 116 5.48 -9.60 -13.47
CA GLY A 116 6.89 -9.37 -13.80
C GLY A 116 7.72 -8.86 -12.62
N LEU A 117 7.13 -8.14 -11.66
CA LEU A 117 7.84 -7.69 -10.46
C LEU A 117 8.37 -8.86 -9.62
N ARG A 118 7.73 -10.03 -9.68
CA ARG A 118 8.13 -11.23 -8.94
C ARG A 118 9.43 -11.86 -9.44
N GLU A 119 9.91 -11.47 -10.62
CA GLU A 119 11.22 -11.88 -11.13
C GLU A 119 12.37 -11.18 -10.38
N ASN A 120 12.08 -10.09 -9.68
CA ASN A 120 13.05 -9.40 -8.83
C ASN A 120 13.09 -10.00 -7.41
N ASN A 121 14.25 -10.52 -7.01
CA ASN A 121 14.44 -11.14 -5.69
C ASN A 121 14.16 -10.19 -4.53
N ALA A 122 14.59 -8.92 -4.62
CA ALA A 122 14.37 -7.95 -3.54
C ALA A 122 12.88 -7.61 -3.37
N TYR A 123 12.12 -7.57 -4.48
CA TYR A 123 10.66 -7.43 -4.41
C TYR A 123 10.02 -8.63 -3.74
N MET A 124 10.42 -9.85 -4.10
CA MET A 124 9.93 -11.07 -3.45
C MET A 124 10.29 -11.14 -1.97
N ASP A 125 11.49 -10.72 -1.59
CA ASP A 125 11.92 -10.71 -0.20
C ASP A 125 11.16 -9.67 0.63
N MET A 126 10.83 -8.52 0.03
CA MET A 126 9.93 -7.54 0.65
C MET A 126 8.53 -8.13 0.88
N LEU A 127 7.95 -8.87 -0.07
CA LEU A 127 6.65 -9.54 0.16
C LEU A 127 6.73 -10.58 1.29
N LYS A 128 7.80 -11.39 1.32
CA LYS A 128 8.00 -12.43 2.35
C LYS A 128 8.13 -11.87 3.76
N LYS A 129 8.59 -10.62 3.94
CA LYS A 129 8.66 -9.93 5.24
C LYS A 129 7.30 -9.87 5.96
N TYR A 130 6.20 -9.90 5.22
CA TYR A 130 4.84 -9.74 5.74
C TYR A 130 4.05 -11.05 5.82
N LYS A 131 4.64 -12.17 5.41
CA LYS A 131 4.03 -13.50 5.47
C LYS A 131 4.22 -14.15 6.84
#